data_AF-A0A7J4F9C0-F1
#
_entry.id   AF-A0A7J4F9C0-F1
#
_cell.length_a   1.000
_cell.length_b   1.000
_cell.length_c   1.000
_cell.angle_alpha   90.00
_cell.angle_beta   90.00
_cell.angle_gamma   90.00
#
_symmetry.space_group_name_H-M   'P 1'
#
loop_
_entity.id
_entity.type
_entity.pdbx_description
1 polymer ?
#
loop_
_entity_poly.entity_id
_entity_poly.type
_entity_poly.pdbx_seq_one_letter_code
_entity_poly.pdbx_strand_id
1 'polypeptide(L)'
;MLEYLLLVLTLLLLMFLPGYTLIMALFPSRGELDERDDTIFRLALAIILSLVISGGVFSFMALMPGRPLTATNMAGSLVAITAGLFLMGYLRGAYPWLGREAPITVSLSLSRADQPLHDELEAKRKVLDRQIASARRRYDRDPSDRLSDRIKRLEIERDLVVREMELLEKPEELRALHLRAQALVRRWGRLNRLEAA
;
A
#
# COMPACT_ATOMS: atom_id res chain seq x y z
N MET A 1 14.73 -14.42 39.02
CA MET A 1 13.55 -14.47 38.10
C MET A 1 13.14 -13.08 37.62
N LEU A 2 12.83 -12.14 38.53
CA LEU A 2 12.36 -10.80 38.18
C LEU A 2 13.41 -9.94 37.44
N GLU A 3 14.69 -10.08 37.80
CA GLU A 3 15.81 -9.40 37.13
C GLU A 3 15.97 -9.83 35.67
N TYR A 4 15.84 -11.12 35.37
CA TYR A 4 15.88 -11.63 33.99
C TYR A 4 14.72 -11.09 33.15
N LEU A 5 13.52 -11.00 33.74
CA LEU A 5 12.36 -10.42 33.08
C LEU A 5 12.58 -8.93 32.76
N LEU A 6 13.09 -8.16 33.72
CA LEU A 6 13.44 -6.75 33.52
C LEU A 6 14.52 -6.58 32.45
N LEU A 7 15.52 -7.45 32.42
CA LEU A 7 16.57 -7.43 31.42
C LEU A 7 16.00 -7.67 30.02
N VAL A 8 15.14 -8.68 29.86
CA VAL A 8 14.46 -8.96 28.59
C VAL A 8 13.56 -7.80 28.17
N LEU A 9 12.79 -7.22 29.11
CA LEU A 9 11.92 -6.09 28.84
C LEU A 9 12.71 -4.84 28.43
N THR A 10 13.82 -4.56 29.12
CA THR A 10 14.71 -3.44 28.82
C THR A 10 15.36 -3.63 27.46
N LEU A 11 15.79 -4.85 27.13
CA LEU A 11 16.35 -5.18 25.83
C LEU A 11 15.31 -4.98 24.71
N LEU A 12 14.08 -5.46 24.92
CA LEU A 12 12.98 -5.28 23.98
C LEU A 12 12.63 -3.79 23.79
N LEU A 13 12.62 -3.03 24.89
CA LEU A 13 12.37 -1.59 24.88
C LEU A 13 13.46 -0.83 24.11
N LEU A 14 14.72 -1.22 24.26
CA LEU A 14 15.86 -0.55 23.62
C LEU A 14 16.01 -0.93 22.14
N MET A 15 15.81 -2.22 21.83
CA MET A 15 16.16 -2.79 20.52
C MET A 15 14.99 -2.93 19.55
N PHE A 16 13.74 -2.81 20.03
CA PHE A 16 12.59 -3.15 19.21
C PHE A 16 11.41 -2.18 19.29
N LEU A 17 10.93 -1.86 20.50
CA LEU A 17 9.69 -1.10 20.68
C LEU A 17 9.64 0.27 19.99
N PRO A 18 10.62 1.17 20.15
CA PRO A 18 10.54 2.51 19.58
C PRO A 18 10.58 2.45 18.05
N GLY A 19 11.40 1.59 17.47
CA GLY A 19 11.44 1.41 16.02
C GLY A 19 10.17 0.76 15.46
N TYR A 20 9.65 -0.25 16.13
CA TYR A 20 8.42 -0.94 15.71
C TYR A 20 7.19 -0.03 15.79
N THR A 21 7.05 0.73 16.88
CA THR A 21 5.94 1.69 17.06
C THR A 21 6.03 2.83 16.04
N LEU A 22 7.23 3.30 15.69
CA LEU A 22 7.41 4.30 14.64
C LEU A 22 7.01 3.78 13.27
N ILE A 23 7.36 2.55 12.91
CA ILE A 23 6.95 1.95 11.63
C ILE A 23 5.45 1.78 11.57
N MET A 24 4.83 1.33 12.66
CA MET A 24 3.36 1.26 12.74
C MET A 24 2.71 2.64 12.64
N ALA A 25 3.35 3.68 13.17
CA ALA A 25 2.89 5.06 13.03
C ALA A 25 3.09 5.63 11.61
N LEU A 26 4.15 5.24 10.91
CA LEU A 26 4.47 5.73 9.55
C LEU A 26 3.71 4.97 8.46
N PHE A 27 3.62 3.65 8.60
CA PHE A 27 3.06 2.71 7.62
C PHE A 27 2.04 1.79 8.29
N PRO A 28 0.82 2.27 8.60
CA PRO A 28 -0.16 1.49 9.37
C PRO A 28 -0.74 0.29 8.59
N SER A 29 -0.80 0.36 7.26
CA SER A 29 -1.46 -0.67 6.43
C SER A 29 -0.46 -1.71 5.94
N ARG A 30 -0.88 -2.98 5.84
CA ARG A 30 -0.07 -4.05 5.25
C ARG A 30 0.17 -3.79 3.76
N GLY A 31 1.40 -4.02 3.29
CA GLY A 31 1.77 -3.90 1.87
C GLY A 31 2.24 -2.52 1.41
N GLU A 32 2.45 -1.56 2.32
CA GLU A 32 2.98 -0.23 1.97
C GLU A 32 4.50 -0.22 1.69
N LEU A 33 5.27 -1.18 2.21
CA LEU A 33 6.73 -1.20 2.07
C LEU A 33 7.21 -2.17 0.97
N ASP A 34 6.76 -3.42 1.01
CA ASP A 34 6.97 -4.43 -0.04
C ASP A 34 5.84 -5.48 0.06
N GLU A 35 5.30 -5.98 -1.06
CA GLU A 35 4.17 -6.93 -1.02
C GLU A 35 4.59 -8.36 -0.71
N ARG A 36 5.81 -8.77 -1.11
CA ARG A 36 6.29 -10.14 -0.86
C ARG A 36 6.79 -10.32 0.55
N ASP A 37 7.51 -9.31 1.07
CA ASP A 37 8.26 -9.41 2.31
C ASP A 37 7.95 -8.26 3.30
N ASP A 38 6.75 -7.67 3.26
CA ASP A 38 6.33 -6.54 4.13
C ASP A 38 6.70 -6.76 5.61
N THR A 39 6.49 -7.98 6.09
CA THR A 39 6.75 -8.34 7.50
C THR A 39 8.24 -8.35 7.81
N ILE A 40 9.06 -8.92 6.91
CA ILE A 40 10.51 -9.00 7.09
C ILE A 40 11.12 -7.61 6.98
N PHE A 41 10.65 -6.81 6.01
CA PHE A 41 11.12 -5.45 5.83
C PHE A 41 10.77 -4.56 7.02
N ARG A 42 9.53 -4.63 7.53
CA ARG A 42 9.13 -3.94 8.76
C ARG A 42 9.96 -4.36 9.96
N LEU A 43 10.28 -5.64 10.08
CA LEU A 43 11.09 -6.15 11.18
C LEU A 43 12.53 -5.62 11.09
N ALA A 44 13.14 -5.72 9.91
CA ALA A 44 14.49 -5.23 9.67
C ALA A 44 14.59 -3.72 9.90
N LEU A 45 13.63 -2.98 9.33
CA LEU A 45 13.53 -1.54 9.49
C LEU A 45 13.26 -1.16 10.96
N ALA A 46 12.48 -1.94 11.71
CA ALA A 46 12.19 -1.66 13.13
C ALA A 46 13.46 -1.72 13.97
N ILE A 47 14.32 -2.70 13.71
CA ILE A 47 15.61 -2.83 14.40
C ILE A 47 16.50 -1.61 14.10
N ILE A 48 16.60 -1.23 12.83
CA ILE A 48 17.41 -0.07 12.40
C ILE A 48 16.86 1.22 13.03
N LEU A 49 15.56 1.47 12.96
CA LEU A 49 14.98 2.68 13.56
C LEU A 49 15.07 2.67 15.09
N SER A 50 15.04 1.51 15.75
CA SER A 50 15.24 1.43 17.20
C SER A 50 16.62 1.93 17.61
N LEU A 51 17.65 1.58 16.82
CA LEU A 51 19.02 2.08 17.00
C LEU A 51 19.10 3.59 16.75
N VAL A 52 18.47 4.08 15.68
CA VAL A 52 18.45 5.51 15.34
C VAL A 52 17.76 6.33 16.43
N ILE A 53 16.60 5.88 16.93
CA ILE A 53 15.87 6.57 17.99
C ILE A 53 16.67 6.54 19.30
N SER A 54 17.18 5.38 19.70
CA SER A 54 17.95 5.26 20.95
C SER A 54 19.22 6.10 20.92
N GLY A 55 19.96 6.08 19.80
CA GLY A 55 21.14 6.92 19.59
C GLY A 55 20.79 8.41 19.49
N GLY A 56 19.64 8.75 18.90
CA GLY A 56 19.12 10.11 18.85
C GLY A 56 18.77 10.65 20.23
N VAL A 57 18.10 9.85 21.06
CA VAL A 57 17.79 10.19 22.45
C VAL A 57 19.06 10.36 23.28
N PHE A 58 20.02 9.43 23.14
CA PHE A 58 21.32 9.54 23.78
C PHE A 58 22.01 10.85 23.41
N SER A 59 22.11 11.14 22.10
CA SER A 59 22.75 12.35 21.57
C SER A 59 22.04 13.61 22.06
N PHE A 60 20.72 13.63 22.01
CA PHE A 60 19.90 14.76 22.45
C PHE A 60 20.08 15.04 23.95
N MET A 61 20.09 14.00 24.79
CA MET A 61 20.35 14.15 26.22
C MET A 61 21.79 14.58 26.51
N ALA A 62 22.77 14.10 25.73
CA ALA A 62 24.17 14.45 25.92
C ALA A 62 24.45 15.93 25.62
N LEU A 63 23.65 16.50 24.72
CA LEU A 63 23.72 17.90 24.32
C LEU A 63 22.85 18.81 25.20
N MET A 64 21.99 18.28 26.07
CA MET A 64 21.10 19.09 26.91
C MET A 64 21.85 19.65 28.14
N PRO A 65 21.99 20.98 28.27
CA PRO A 65 22.61 21.58 29.44
C PRO A 65 21.72 21.40 30.68
N GLY A 66 22.32 21.04 31.81
CA GLY A 66 21.63 20.96 33.10
C GLY A 66 20.85 19.67 33.36
N ARG A 67 20.88 18.67 32.47
CA ARG A 67 20.35 17.32 32.75
C ARG A 67 21.47 16.28 32.72
N PRO A 68 21.67 15.51 33.80
CA PRO A 68 22.71 14.49 33.81
C PRO A 68 22.30 13.30 32.93
N LEU A 69 23.29 12.74 32.22
CA LEU A 69 23.18 11.47 31.49
C LEU A 69 23.08 10.30 32.47
N THR A 70 21.88 10.08 32.98
CA THR A 70 21.59 8.95 33.87
C THR A 70 20.73 7.92 33.15
N ALA A 71 20.89 6.65 33.54
CA ALA A 71 20.06 5.55 33.01
C ALA A 71 18.56 5.83 33.19
N THR A 72 18.17 6.46 34.31
CA THR A 72 16.78 6.83 34.59
C THR A 72 16.23 7.83 33.58
N ASN A 73 17.00 8.87 33.23
CA ASN A 73 16.59 9.88 32.25
C ASN A 73 16.49 9.29 30.84
N MET A 74 17.43 8.42 30.46
CA MET A 74 17.38 7.72 29.19
C MET A 74 16.19 6.77 29.11
N ALA A 75 15.98 5.94 30.14
CA ALA A 75 14.83 5.04 30.19
C ALA A 75 13.51 5.83 30.13
N GLY A 76 13.39 6.90 30.91
CA GLY A 76 12.18 7.74 30.92
C GLY A 76 11.89 8.38 29.56
N SER A 77 12.91 8.90 28.89
CA SER A 77 12.75 9.50 27.55
C SER A 77 12.43 8.47 26.46
N LEU A 78 13.06 7.29 26.49
CA LEU A 78 12.73 6.19 25.57
C LEU A 78 11.28 5.73 25.76
N VAL A 79 10.84 5.56 27.02
CA VAL A 79 9.45 5.20 27.34
C VAL A 79 8.50 6.28 26.83
N ALA A 80 8.80 7.55 27.07
CA ALA A 80 7.95 8.66 26.65
C ALA A 80 7.81 8.73 25.11
N ILE A 81 8.91 8.59 24.38
CA ILE A 81 8.90 8.59 22.91
C ILE A 81 8.14 7.36 22.40
N THR A 82 8.42 6.18 22.93
CA THR A 82 7.72 4.95 22.56
C THR A 82 6.22 5.07 22.80
N ALA A 83 5.81 5.62 23.94
CA ALA A 83 4.40 5.87 24.25
C ALA A 83 3.75 6.88 23.29
N GLY A 84 4.47 7.95 22.94
CA GLY A 84 4.01 8.95 21.96
C GLY A 84 3.84 8.37 20.55
N LEU A 85 4.81 7.56 20.10
CA LEU A 85 4.76 6.87 18.82
C LEU A 85 3.65 5.82 18.78
N PHE A 86 3.48 5.07 19.87
CA PHE A 86 2.39 4.13 20.02
C PHE A 86 1.03 4.85 19.93
N LEU A 87 0.87 5.98 20.62
CA LEU A 87 -0.36 6.77 20.57
C LEU A 87 -0.60 7.30 19.15
N MET A 88 0.44 7.76 18.46
CA MET A 88 0.36 8.21 17.07
C MET A 88 -0.08 7.06 16.14
N GLY A 89 0.52 5.88 16.26
CA GLY A 89 0.13 4.69 15.50
C GLY A 89 -1.29 4.21 15.84
N TYR A 90 -1.70 4.33 17.10
CA TYR A 90 -3.06 4.04 17.55
C TYR A 90 -4.09 4.99 16.94
N LEU A 91 -3.82 6.31 16.94
CA LEU A 91 -4.69 7.30 16.29
C LEU A 91 -4.79 7.08 14.78
N ARG A 92 -3.74 6.51 14.17
CA ARG A 92 -3.69 6.20 12.74
C ARG A 92 -4.28 4.82 12.37
N GLY A 93 -4.74 4.04 13.36
CA GLY A 93 -5.40 2.75 13.12
C GLY A 93 -4.46 1.57 12.89
N ALA A 94 -3.18 1.67 13.26
CA ALA A 94 -2.19 0.60 13.08
C ALA A 94 -2.43 -0.65 13.96
N TYR A 95 -3.27 -0.52 15.00
CA TYR A 95 -3.55 -1.59 15.97
C TYR A 95 -5.03 -2.01 15.92
N PRO A 96 -5.46 -2.77 14.89
CA PRO A 96 -6.87 -3.13 14.69
C PRO A 96 -7.46 -3.94 15.86
N TRP A 97 -6.63 -4.69 16.58
CA TRP A 97 -7.01 -5.44 17.79
C TRP A 97 -7.39 -4.57 19.00
N LEU A 98 -7.08 -3.27 19.01
CA LEU A 98 -7.49 -2.34 20.08
C LEU A 98 -8.85 -1.63 19.82
N GLY A 99 -9.64 -2.10 18.85
CA GLY A 99 -11.09 -1.81 18.78
C GLY A 99 -11.50 -0.45 18.23
N ARG A 100 -10.60 0.31 17.58
CA ARG A 100 -10.97 1.51 16.82
C ARG A 100 -10.72 1.28 15.33
N GLU A 101 -11.79 0.99 14.60
CA GLU A 101 -11.83 1.12 13.15
C GLU A 101 -11.75 2.62 12.80
N ALA A 102 -10.54 3.15 12.61
CA ALA A 102 -10.39 4.51 12.11
C ALA A 102 -10.84 4.56 10.64
N PRO A 103 -11.78 5.45 10.25
CA PRO A 103 -12.45 5.44 8.94
C PRO A 103 -11.62 6.07 7.81
N ILE A 104 -10.28 5.98 7.83
CA ILE A 104 -9.43 6.67 6.85
C ILE A 104 -8.37 5.73 6.28
N THR A 105 -8.82 4.74 5.53
CA THR A 105 -8.02 4.06 4.51
C THR A 105 -8.57 4.44 3.13
N VAL A 106 -8.48 5.73 2.76
CA VAL A 106 -8.83 6.22 1.42
C VAL A 106 -7.70 7.06 0.83
N SER A 107 -6.45 6.62 0.92
CA SER A 107 -5.38 7.24 0.13
C SER A 107 -4.07 6.43 0.17
N LEU A 108 -4.04 5.23 -0.43
CA LEU A 108 -2.80 4.63 -0.98
C LEU A 108 -3.11 3.32 -1.72
N SER A 109 -4.16 2.60 -1.33
CA SER A 109 -4.65 1.39 -2.02
C SER A 109 -5.22 1.64 -3.42
N LEU A 110 -5.78 2.83 -3.67
CA LEU A 110 -6.31 3.18 -5.00
C LEU A 110 -5.21 3.30 -6.06
N SER A 111 -4.00 3.76 -5.70
CA SER A 111 -2.90 3.91 -6.67
C SER A 111 -2.21 2.58 -7.02
N ARG A 112 -2.37 1.54 -6.18
CA ARG A 112 -1.71 0.23 -6.34
C ARG A 112 -2.66 -0.88 -6.80
N ALA A 113 -3.97 -0.71 -6.73
CA ALA A 113 -4.92 -1.58 -7.44
C ALA A 113 -4.80 -1.46 -8.97
N ASP A 114 -4.36 -0.29 -9.45
CA ASP A 114 -4.18 0.00 -10.88
C ASP A 114 -2.90 -0.60 -11.47
N GLN A 115 -1.87 -0.86 -10.66
CA GLN A 115 -0.58 -1.42 -11.09
C GLN A 115 -0.62 -2.88 -11.56
N PRO A 116 -1.20 -3.85 -10.81
CA PRO A 116 -1.33 -5.22 -11.29
C PRO A 116 -2.26 -5.30 -12.51
N LEU A 117 -3.26 -4.40 -12.60
CA LEU A 117 -4.12 -4.26 -13.76
C LEU A 117 -3.34 -3.71 -14.97
N HIS A 118 -2.47 -2.73 -14.78
CA HIS A 118 -1.61 -2.20 -15.84
C HIS A 118 -0.64 -3.26 -16.36
N ASP A 119 -0.03 -4.07 -15.47
CA ASP A 119 0.84 -5.19 -15.84
C ASP A 119 0.08 -6.29 -16.61
N GLU A 120 -1.14 -6.59 -16.19
CA GLU A 120 -2.03 -7.55 -16.86
C GLU A 120 -2.44 -7.06 -18.26
N LEU A 121 -2.81 -5.78 -18.39
CA LEU A 121 -3.16 -5.16 -19.66
C LEU A 121 -1.96 -5.09 -20.62
N GLU A 122 -0.76 -4.80 -20.10
CA GLU A 122 0.47 -4.87 -20.89
C GLU A 122 0.78 -6.28 -21.39
N ALA A 123 0.63 -7.29 -20.54
CA ALA A 123 0.80 -8.68 -20.92
C ALA A 123 -0.22 -9.09 -21.99
N LYS A 124 -1.48 -8.70 -21.82
CA LYS A 124 -2.56 -8.95 -22.78
C LYS A 124 -2.29 -8.27 -24.12
N ARG A 125 -1.84 -7.01 -24.11
CA ARG A 125 -1.41 -6.28 -25.32
C ARG A 125 -0.28 -7.01 -26.05
N LYS A 126 0.78 -7.42 -25.35
CA LYS A 126 1.90 -8.17 -25.96
C LYS A 126 1.45 -9.49 -26.59
N VAL A 127 0.50 -10.19 -25.97
CA VAL A 127 -0.08 -11.41 -26.54
C VAL A 127 -0.88 -11.11 -27.80
N LEU A 128 -1.72 -10.08 -27.78
CA LEU A 128 -2.50 -9.65 -28.95
C LEU A 128 -1.59 -9.24 -30.12
N ASP A 129 -0.53 -8.47 -29.87
CA ASP A 129 0.45 -8.08 -30.90
C ASP A 129 1.12 -9.31 -31.54
N ARG A 130 1.49 -10.31 -30.73
CA ARG A 130 2.02 -11.59 -31.25
C ARG A 130 0.99 -12.33 -32.10
N GLN A 131 -0.27 -12.37 -31.67
CA GLN A 131 -1.34 -13.02 -32.41
C GLN A 131 -1.61 -12.32 -33.75
N ILE A 132 -1.67 -10.99 -33.77
CA ILE A 132 -1.84 -10.18 -34.99
C ILE A 132 -0.67 -10.43 -35.94
N ALA A 133 0.57 -10.38 -35.45
CA ALA A 133 1.76 -10.65 -36.26
C ALA A 133 1.74 -12.06 -36.86
N SER A 134 1.34 -13.06 -36.07
CA SER A 134 1.22 -14.45 -36.54
C SER A 134 0.11 -14.63 -37.58
N ALA A 135 -1.02 -13.92 -37.43
CA ALA A 135 -2.14 -13.96 -38.35
C ALA A 135 -1.82 -13.25 -39.67
N ARG A 136 -1.13 -12.09 -39.61
CA ARG A 136 -0.64 -11.36 -40.79
C ARG A 136 0.35 -12.21 -41.60
N ARG A 137 1.28 -12.90 -40.96
CA ARG A 137 2.20 -13.83 -41.66
C ARG A 137 1.48 -14.97 -42.38
N ARG A 138 0.35 -15.45 -41.84
CA ARG A 138 -0.47 -16.48 -42.50
C ARG A 138 -1.27 -15.90 -43.67
N TYR A 139 -1.86 -14.72 -43.47
CA TYR A 139 -2.58 -13.99 -44.51
C TYR A 139 -1.70 -13.65 -45.72
N ASP A 140 -0.44 -13.29 -45.47
CA ASP A 140 0.54 -12.96 -46.53
C ASP A 140 0.89 -14.17 -47.41
N ARG A 141 0.80 -15.39 -46.85
CA ARG A 141 1.02 -16.64 -47.60
C ARG A 141 -0.24 -17.12 -48.32
N ASP A 142 -1.38 -16.96 -47.68
CA ASP A 142 -2.68 -17.43 -48.18
C ASP A 142 -3.76 -16.40 -47.82
N PRO A 143 -4.07 -15.47 -48.73
CA PRO A 143 -5.05 -14.42 -48.48
C PRO A 143 -6.44 -15.04 -48.46
N SER A 144 -7.00 -15.17 -47.25
CA SER A 144 -8.40 -15.56 -47.06
C SER A 144 -9.18 -14.52 -46.27
N ASP A 145 -10.45 -14.33 -46.64
CA ASP A 145 -11.37 -13.41 -45.95
C ASP A 145 -11.51 -13.76 -44.46
N ARG A 146 -11.46 -15.06 -44.13
CA ARG A 146 -11.49 -15.53 -42.74
C ARG A 146 -10.31 -15.04 -41.90
N LEU A 147 -9.12 -14.94 -42.50
CA LEU A 147 -7.92 -14.43 -41.84
C LEU A 147 -7.97 -12.90 -41.70
N SER A 148 -8.48 -12.20 -42.72
CA SER A 148 -8.72 -10.75 -42.68
C SER A 148 -9.67 -10.37 -41.54
N ASP A 149 -10.79 -11.06 -41.41
CA ASP A 149 -11.76 -10.84 -40.33
C ASP A 149 -11.20 -11.16 -38.94
N ARG A 150 -10.29 -12.13 -38.85
CA ARG A 150 -9.63 -12.46 -37.60
C ARG A 150 -8.62 -11.39 -37.19
N ILE A 151 -7.85 -10.85 -38.14
CA ILE A 151 -6.91 -9.75 -37.90
C ILE A 151 -7.67 -8.52 -37.41
N LYS A 152 -8.76 -8.14 -38.08
CA LYS A 152 -9.61 -7.00 -37.67
C LYS A 152 -10.14 -7.16 -36.24
N ARG A 153 -10.60 -8.35 -35.87
CA ARG A 153 -11.07 -8.62 -34.50
C ARG A 153 -9.97 -8.45 -33.45
N LEU A 154 -8.79 -9.00 -33.72
CA LEU A 154 -7.65 -8.87 -32.80
C LEU A 154 -7.17 -7.42 -32.70
N GLU A 155 -7.22 -6.65 -33.78
CA GLU A 155 -6.90 -5.22 -33.78
C GLU A 155 -7.89 -4.41 -32.94
N ILE A 156 -9.19 -4.68 -33.06
CA ILE A 156 -10.22 -4.06 -32.20
C ILE A 156 -9.97 -4.38 -30.73
N GLU A 157 -9.68 -5.63 -30.40
CA GLU A 157 -9.38 -6.03 -29.01
C GLU A 157 -8.12 -5.35 -28.47
N ARG A 158 -7.08 -5.21 -29.30
CA ARG A 158 -5.86 -4.47 -28.94
C ARG A 158 -6.15 -2.99 -28.71
N ASP A 159 -6.96 -2.36 -29.55
CA ASP A 159 -7.33 -0.95 -29.39
C ASP A 159 -8.15 -0.71 -28.12
N LEU A 160 -9.03 -1.64 -27.73
CA LEU A 160 -9.76 -1.57 -26.46
C LEU A 160 -8.81 -1.63 -25.26
N VAL A 161 -7.86 -2.56 -25.27
CA VAL A 161 -6.85 -2.68 -24.20
C VAL A 161 -5.98 -1.42 -24.10
N VAL A 162 -5.57 -0.84 -25.24
CA VAL A 162 -4.79 0.41 -25.25
C VAL A 162 -5.59 1.57 -24.67
N ARG A 163 -6.88 1.69 -25.03
CA ARG A 163 -7.75 2.71 -24.43
C ARG A 163 -7.92 2.52 -22.92
N GLU A 164 -8.02 1.28 -22.47
CA GLU A 164 -8.12 0.98 -21.04
C GLU A 164 -6.83 1.36 -20.29
N MET A 165 -5.66 1.13 -20.89
CA MET A 165 -4.38 1.64 -20.37
C MET A 165 -4.32 3.18 -20.34
N GLU A 166 -4.75 3.86 -21.41
CA GLU A 166 -4.79 5.34 -21.46
C GLU A 166 -5.70 5.94 -20.38
N LEU A 167 -6.80 5.25 -20.06
CA LEU A 167 -7.71 5.66 -18.98
C LEU A 167 -7.05 5.51 -17.61
N LEU A 168 -6.27 4.45 -17.39
CA LEU A 168 -5.49 4.24 -16.16
C LEU A 168 -4.39 5.29 -15.98
N GLU A 169 -3.81 5.80 -17.06
CA GLU A 169 -2.77 6.84 -17.01
C GLU A 169 -3.32 8.23 -16.64
N LYS A 170 -4.66 8.44 -16.75
CA LYS A 170 -5.35 9.70 -16.40
C LYS A 170 -6.28 9.51 -15.19
N PRO A 171 -5.74 9.46 -13.95
CA PRO A 171 -6.51 9.13 -12.75
C PRO A 171 -7.63 10.14 -12.43
N GLU A 172 -7.60 11.35 -12.98
CA GLU A 172 -8.68 12.33 -12.79
C GLU A 172 -9.96 11.97 -13.55
N GLU A 173 -9.85 11.34 -14.73
CA GLU A 173 -11.01 10.93 -15.54
C GLU A 173 -11.66 9.65 -14.97
N LEU A 174 -10.86 8.70 -14.47
CA LEU A 174 -11.35 7.51 -13.77
C LEU A 174 -12.13 7.86 -12.49
N ARG A 175 -11.68 8.86 -11.72
CA ARG A 175 -12.44 9.37 -10.56
C ARG A 175 -13.78 9.93 -10.99
N ALA A 176 -13.84 10.71 -12.07
CA ALA A 176 -15.09 11.26 -12.60
C ALA A 176 -16.04 10.15 -13.09
N LEU A 177 -15.51 9.10 -13.72
CA LEU A 177 -16.28 7.98 -14.25
C LEU A 177 -16.79 7.06 -13.14
N HIS A 178 -15.98 6.77 -12.13
CA HIS A 178 -16.38 6.00 -10.94
C HIS A 178 -17.44 6.73 -10.12
N LEU A 179 -17.31 8.05 -9.93
CA LEU A 179 -18.33 8.87 -9.26
C LEU A 179 -19.65 8.88 -10.02
N ARG A 180 -19.61 8.93 -11.36
CA ARG A 180 -20.81 8.83 -12.21
C ARG A 180 -21.45 7.45 -12.16
N ALA A 181 -20.65 6.38 -12.18
CA ALA A 181 -21.14 5.01 -12.05
C ALA A 181 -21.82 4.79 -10.69
N GLN A 182 -21.21 5.24 -9.59
CA GLN A 182 -21.82 5.17 -8.26
C GLN A 182 -23.11 5.99 -8.16
N ALA A 183 -23.16 7.18 -8.78
CA ALA A 183 -24.37 7.99 -8.83
C ALA A 183 -25.51 7.29 -9.58
N LEU A 184 -25.19 6.59 -10.67
CA LEU A 184 -26.15 5.80 -11.45
C LEU A 184 -26.66 4.58 -10.66
N VAL A 185 -25.77 3.82 -10.01
CA VAL A 185 -26.16 2.67 -9.17
C VAL A 185 -27.06 3.11 -8.02
N ARG A 186 -26.74 4.22 -7.34
CA ARG A 186 -27.59 4.78 -6.28
C ARG A 186 -28.94 5.29 -6.80
N ARG A 187 -28.99 5.83 -8.02
CA ARG A 187 -30.24 6.24 -8.67
C ARG A 187 -31.11 5.02 -9.01
N TRP A 188 -30.50 3.97 -9.55
CA TRP A 188 -31.18 2.73 -9.90
C TRP A 188 -31.74 2.01 -8.65
N GLY A 189 -30.96 1.92 -7.58
CA GLY A 189 -31.40 1.34 -6.31
C GLY A 189 -32.46 2.15 -5.55
N ARG A 190 -32.72 3.41 -5.94
CA ARG A 190 -33.85 4.20 -5.44
C ARG A 190 -35.12 3.94 -6.24
N LEU A 191 -35.00 3.76 -7.55
CA LEU A 191 -36.15 3.45 -8.41
C LEU A 191 -36.73 2.06 -8.09
N ASN A 192 -35.87 1.05 -7.91
CA ASN A 192 -36.32 -0.29 -7.51
C ASN A 192 -37.00 -0.36 -6.13
N ARG A 193 -36.78 0.62 -5.25
CA ARG A 193 -37.44 0.68 -3.93
C ARG A 193 -38.80 1.39 -3.98
N LEU A 194 -39.08 2.16 -5.02
CA LEU A 194 -40.37 2.82 -5.22
C LEU A 194 -41.35 1.95 -6.01
N GLU A 195 -40.85 0.97 -6.79
CA GLU A 195 -41.70 -0.02 -7.47
C GLU A 195 -42.09 -1.21 -6.58
N ALA A 196 -41.44 -1.36 -5.43
CA ALA A 196 -41.67 -2.44 -4.45
C ALA A 196 -42.53 -2.01 -3.24
N ALA A 197 -43.09 -0.79 -3.26
CA ALA A 197 -43.99 -0.22 -2.25
C ALA A 197 -45.33 0.14 -2.90
#